data_AF-A0A5E4GL79-F1
#
_entry.id   AF-A0A5E4GL79-F1
#
_cell.length_a   1.000
_cell.length_b   1.000
_cell.length_c   1.000
_cell.angle_alpha   90.00
_cell.angle_beta   90.00
_cell.angle_gamma   90.00
#
_symmetry.space_group_name_H-M   'P 1'
#
loop_
_entity.id
_entity.type
_entity.pdbx_description
1 polymer ?
#
loop_
_entity_poly.entity_id
_entity_poly.type
_entity_poly.pdbx_seq_one_letter_code
_entity_poly.pdbx_strand_id
1 'polypeptide(L)' 'PPVTLWDEMKLKLREQYLPTFYRHQLYDQLWTLSQGSLTVTEFHARFIEHKIHAGIREEPDITMSRFIHGLRDDI' A
#
# COMPACT_ATOMS: atom_id res chain seq x y z
N PRO A 1 8.83 29.69 14.35
CA PRO A 1 7.89 29.48 15.49
C PRO A 1 7.90 28.01 15.88
N PRO A 2 7.84 27.68 17.17
CA PRO A 2 7.69 26.30 17.62
C PRO A 2 6.38 25.70 17.08
N VAL A 3 6.42 24.43 16.69
CA VAL A 3 5.21 23.69 16.29
C VAL A 3 4.46 23.32 17.56
N THR A 4 3.21 23.76 17.68
CA THR A 4 2.39 23.57 18.88
C THR A 4 1.32 22.50 18.70
N LEU A 5 1.00 22.13 17.46
CA LEU A 5 0.01 21.13 17.12
C LEU A 5 0.66 19.86 16.57
N TRP A 6 0.18 18.71 17.03
CA TRP A 6 0.67 17.40 16.58
C TRP A 6 0.50 17.19 15.07
N ASP A 7 -0.62 17.67 14.51
CA ASP A 7 -0.88 17.51 13.07
C ASP A 7 0.00 18.42 12.21
N GLU A 8 0.36 19.61 12.69
CA GLU A 8 1.37 20.46 12.03
C GLU A 8 2.74 19.79 12.02
N MET A 9 3.10 19.09 13.11
CA MET A 9 4.35 18.34 13.20
C MET A 9 4.38 17.19 12.20
N LYS A 10 3.29 16.40 12.11
CA LYS A 10 3.16 15.33 11.10
C LYS A 10 3.25 15.87 9.67
N LEU A 11 2.60 17.01 9.40
CA LEU A 11 2.60 17.61 8.07
C LEU A 11 4.01 18.02 7.67
N LYS A 12 4.73 18.73 8.54
CA LYS A 12 6.12 19.14 8.26
C LYS A 12 7.05 17.94 8.06
N LEU A 13 6.92 16.89 8.88
CA LEU A 13 7.71 15.67 8.70
C LEU A 13 7.39 14.99 7.36
N ARG A 14 6.12 14.93 6.98
CA ARG A 14 5.72 14.40 5.67
C ARG A 14 6.30 15.22 4.52
N GLU A 15 6.22 16.55 4.58
CA GLU A 15 6.77 17.43 3.54
C GLU A 15 8.30 17.33 3.42
N GLN A 16 8.99 17.13 4.54
CA GLN A 16 10.45 17.10 4.56
C GLN A 16 11.04 15.72 4.19
N TYR A 17 10.37 14.63 4.56
CA TYR A 17 10.94 13.28 4.46
C TYR A 17 10.22 12.35 3.47
N LEU A 18 8.99 12.67 3.06
CA LEU A 18 8.29 11.87 2.05
C LEU A 18 8.41 12.53 0.68
N PRO A 19 8.87 11.79 -0.35
CA PRO A 19 8.83 12.28 -1.71
C PRO A 19 7.43 12.71 -2.12
N THR A 20 7.34 13.71 -3.00
CA THR A 20 6.06 14.18 -3.56
C THR A 20 5.27 13.06 -4.25
N PHE A 21 5.98 12.08 -4.83
CA PHE A 21 5.42 10.89 -5.47
C PHE A 21 5.20 9.69 -4.54
N TYR A 22 5.44 9.82 -3.23
CA TYR A 22 5.32 8.71 -2.28
C TYR A 22 3.95 8.03 -2.33
N ARG A 23 2.87 8.81 -2.46
CA ARG A 23 1.51 8.26 -2.60
C ARG A 23 1.39 7.42 -3.87
N HIS A 24 1.88 7.92 -4.99
CA HIS A 24 1.87 7.19 -6.27
C HIS A 24 2.65 5.89 -6.16
N GLN A 25 3.83 5.93 -5.53
CA GLN A 25 4.63 4.73 -5.31
C GLN A 25 3.88 3.66 -4.51
N LEU A 26 3.12 4.02 -3.47
CA LEU A 26 2.30 3.06 -2.73
C LEU A 26 1.19 2.44 -3.59
N TYR A 27 0.55 3.24 -4.46
CA TYR A 27 -0.45 2.72 -5.40
C TYR A 27 0.19 1.79 -6.44
N ASP A 28 1.34 2.16 -6.99
CA ASP A 28 2.06 1.36 -7.97
C ASP A 28 2.51 0.02 -7.37
N GLN A 29 3.02 0.03 -6.14
CA GLN A 29 3.39 -1.19 -5.42
C GLN A 29 2.18 -2.10 -5.21
N LEU A 30 1.01 -1.56 -4.88
CA LEU A 30 -0.22 -2.35 -4.73
C LEU A 30 -0.74 -2.87 -6.08
N TRP A 31 -0.64 -2.08 -7.15
CA TRP A 31 -1.12 -2.46 -8.49
C TRP A 31 -0.23 -3.49 -9.19
N THR A 32 1.07 -3.42 -8.97
CA THR A 32 2.05 -4.35 -9.56
C THR A 32 2.29 -5.58 -8.70
N LEU A 33 1.59 -5.70 -7.57
CA LEU A 33 1.75 -6.82 -6.65
C LEU A 33 1.24 -8.12 -7.30
N SER A 34 2.14 -9.08 -7.41
CA SER A 34 1.85 -10.43 -7.89
C SER A 34 2.51 -11.46 -6.98
N GLN A 35 1.98 -12.68 -7.01
CA GLN A 35 2.48 -13.80 -6.20
C GLN A 35 3.92 -14.15 -6.58
N GLY A 36 4.28 -14.08 -7.87
CA GLY A 36 5.61 -14.45 -8.35
C GLY A 36 5.99 -15.85 -7.87
N SER A 37 7.18 -16.02 -7.28
CA SER A 37 7.63 -17.30 -6.73
C SER A 37 7.16 -17.60 -5.31
N LEU A 38 6.32 -16.75 -4.71
CA LEU A 38 5.85 -16.92 -3.33
C LEU A 38 4.76 -18.00 -3.24
N THR A 39 4.64 -18.60 -2.06
CA THR A 39 3.42 -19.33 -1.71
C THR A 39 2.23 -18.37 -1.61
N VAL A 40 1.02 -18.90 -1.75
CA VAL A 40 -0.22 -18.09 -1.63
C VAL A 40 -0.30 -17.39 -0.27
N THR A 41 0.12 -18.07 0.80
CA THR A 41 0.13 -17.52 2.16
C THR A 41 1.08 -16.34 2.30
N GLU A 42 2.30 -16.45 1.76
CA GLU A 42 3.29 -15.36 1.77
C GLU A 42 2.83 -14.17 0.92
N PHE A 43 2.26 -14.45 -0.25
CA PHE A 43 1.66 -13.42 -1.10
C PHE A 43 0.51 -12.69 -0.38
N HIS A 44 -0.38 -13.44 0.28
CA HIS A 44 -1.48 -12.86 1.06
C HIS A 44 -0.97 -11.95 2.19
N ALA A 45 0.05 -12.37 2.93
CA ALA A 45 0.65 -11.52 3.96
C ALA A 45 1.19 -10.20 3.39
N ARG A 46 1.92 -10.26 2.26
CA ARG A 46 2.41 -9.07 1.56
C ARG A 46 1.29 -8.18 1.04
N PHE A 47 0.23 -8.77 0.51
CA PHE A 47 -0.93 -8.03 0.01
C PHE A 47 -1.59 -7.21 1.12
N ILE A 48 -1.79 -7.80 2.30
CA ILE A 48 -2.36 -7.10 3.46
C ILE A 48 -1.43 -5.97 3.94
N GLU A 49 -0.12 -6.20 4.02
CA GLU A 49 0.87 -5.17 4.37
C GLU A 49 0.79 -3.96 3.42
N HIS A 50 0.79 -4.20 2.11
CA HIS A 50 0.69 -3.13 1.10
C HIS A 50 -0.63 -2.36 1.19
N LYS A 51 -1.75 -3.06 1.45
CA LYS A 51 -3.05 -2.41 1.68
C LYS A 51 -3.03 -1.47 2.87
N ILE A 52 -2.43 -1.90 3.99
CA ILE A 52 -2.31 -1.09 5.20
C ILE A 52 -1.42 0.14 4.94
N HIS A 53 -0.27 -0.04 4.29
CA HIS A 53 0.64 1.06 3.96
C HIS A 53 0.02 2.08 3.01
N ALA A 54 -0.73 1.62 2.00
CA ALA A 54 -1.39 2.51 1.06
C ALA A 54 -2.59 3.25 1.70
N GLY A 55 -3.13 2.75 2.81
CA GLY A 55 -4.24 3.38 3.56
C GLY A 55 -5.51 3.53 2.71
N ILE A 56 -5.70 2.68 1.72
CA ILE A 56 -6.80 2.79 0.75
C ILE A 56 -8.04 2.12 1.34
N ARG A 57 -9.15 2.86 1.34
CA ARG A 57 -10.49 2.31 1.60
C ARG A 57 -11.09 1.92 0.25
N GLU A 58 -11.20 0.63 0.01
CA GLU A 58 -11.81 0.06 -1.20
C GLU A 58 -12.98 -0.83 -0.79
N GLU A 59 -13.94 -0.98 -1.71
CA GLU A 59 -14.99 -1.98 -1.56
C GLU A 59 -14.37 -3.39 -1.52
N PRO A 60 -14.94 -4.33 -0.71
CA PRO A 60 -14.42 -5.69 -0.59
C PRO A 60 -14.22 -6.39 -1.94
N ASP A 61 -15.14 -6.19 -2.89
CA ASP A 61 -15.09 -6.81 -4.22
C ASP A 61 -13.89 -6.31 -5.04
N ILE A 62 -13.51 -5.04 -4.89
CA ILE A 62 -12.34 -4.46 -5.57
C ILE A 62 -11.06 -5.07 -4.98
N THR A 63 -10.98 -5.13 -3.65
CA THR A 63 -9.86 -5.77 -2.96
C THR A 63 -9.73 -7.25 -3.39
N MET A 64 -10.85 -7.98 -3.47
CA MET A 64 -10.87 -9.38 -3.86
C MET A 64 -10.42 -9.57 -5.30
N SER A 65 -10.97 -8.78 -6.22
CA SER A 65 -10.56 -8.80 -7.63
C SER A 65 -9.06 -8.58 -7.77
N ARG A 66 -8.50 -7.58 -7.08
CA ARG A 66 -7.06 -7.31 -7.09
C ARG A 66 -6.24 -8.48 -6.56
N PHE A 67 -6.66 -9.09 -5.46
CA PHE A 67 -5.98 -10.24 -4.89
C PHE A 67 -5.94 -11.41 -5.88
N ILE A 68 -7.07 -11.72 -6.51
CA ILE A 68 -7.18 -12.79 -7.52
C ILE A 68 -6.29 -12.50 -8.73
N HIS A 69 -6.30 -11.28 -9.26
CA HIS A 69 -5.44 -10.90 -10.40
C HIS A 69 -3.94 -10.99 -10.08
N GLY A 70 -3.55 -10.92 -8.81
CA GLY A 70 -2.16 -11.08 -8.39
C GLY A 70 -1.75 -12.54 -8.19
N LEU A 71 -2.69 -13.49 -8.16
CA LEU A 71 -2.36 -14.91 -8.07
C LEU A 71 -1.77 -15.43 -9.38
N ARG A 72 -0.98 -16.50 -9.30
CA ARG A 72 -0.50 -17.19 -10.51
C ARG A 72 -1.62 -18.01 -11.15
N ASP A 73 -1.53 -18.17 -12.47
CA ASP A 73 -2.48 -18.93 -13.29
C ASP A 73 -2.43 -20.46 -13.07
N ASP A 74 -1.41 -20.97 -12.37
CA ASP A 74 -1.19 -22.40 -12.11
C ASP A 74 -1.85 -22.89 -10.80
N ILE A 75 -2.75 -22.10 -10.23
CA ILE A 75 -3.52 -22.39 -9.00
C ILE A 75 -4.94 -22.81 -9.34
#